data_AF-A0A8J4AVE1-F1
#
_entry.id   AF-A0A8J4AVE1-F1
#
_cell.length_a   1.000
_cell.length_b   1.000
_cell.length_c   1.000
_cell.angle_alpha   90.00
_cell.angle_beta   90.00
_cell.angle_gamma   90.00
#
_symmetry.space_group_name_H-M   'P 1'
#
loop_
_entity.id
_entity.type
_entity.pdbx_description
1 polymer ?
#
loop_
_entity_poly.entity_id
_entity_poly.type
_entity_poly.pdbx_seq_one_letter_code
_entity_poly.pdbx_strand_id
1 'polypeptide(L)'
;MAPVLLQQTVVPSFGRHLVAALLLLLIGLMVLCSSELVPKRVSLQGKLNYKDAHVRDIWTLVQLGTGVVYKLPGQPLDSPGYPVPPASIVTLDCTPDPKMPTNCTKISRAEVSRVVAPVARVGTDMKLRLLVMVVSYMASSSCGARAGANVDDVLNAYTGDLGHMNFLHNCSYGQVTYSNVTVISTSLPCTRYLDQCDEESIALNARTSATNQYGPAFMSSYSRFTYVLPYGLLSACGWVGLAELSGTQTWYTPDGDGVFNKGTVLQESLHNFGIYHAWCNGSEYQDNSTAMGLGNSCPSAPELRRLGWASPLAQLDNSTLPTRTFKVFTLPATYITSEGNMIRIQPDWLPKRNYIKNLYLALRMQGGGDRDLLDEFDGKVSIHEVNKSIDNFMAVGDPRVSLLGTIDPSTVLDIPTYKLRVMSGALVGSTITVQICRYEKLPKECVEANLRRERKHRRVIL
;
A
#
# COMPACT_ATOMS: atom_id res chain seq x y z
N MET A 1 60.48 11.55 40.98
CA MET A 1 61.55 10.82 41.67
C MET A 1 61.15 9.36 41.77
N ALA A 2 61.99 8.48 41.21
CA ALA A 2 62.07 7.00 41.28
C ALA A 2 62.19 6.41 39.85
N PRO A 3 63.35 5.83 39.47
CA PRO A 3 63.53 5.17 38.19
C PRO A 3 63.25 3.66 38.31
N VAL A 4 62.61 3.07 37.30
CA VAL A 4 62.45 1.62 37.17
C VAL A 4 63.53 1.08 36.22
N LEU A 5 64.34 0.16 36.74
CA LEU A 5 65.38 -0.58 36.02
C LEU A 5 64.78 -1.44 34.91
N LEU A 6 65.34 -1.32 33.70
CA LEU A 6 65.22 -2.29 32.61
C LEU A 6 66.28 -3.39 32.80
N GLN A 7 65.85 -4.62 33.12
CA GLN A 7 66.68 -5.82 33.01
C GLN A 7 66.56 -6.39 31.58
N GLN A 8 67.68 -6.41 30.86
CA GLN A 8 67.83 -7.13 29.61
C GLN A 8 67.98 -8.63 29.89
N THR A 9 67.01 -9.44 29.48
CA THR A 9 67.15 -10.90 29.41
C THR A 9 67.67 -11.30 28.03
N VAL A 10 68.87 -11.88 28.02
CA VAL A 10 69.49 -12.54 26.87
C VAL A 10 68.73 -13.83 26.57
N VAL A 11 68.12 -13.93 25.39
CA VAL A 11 67.48 -15.15 24.89
C VAL A 11 68.50 -15.95 24.08
N PRO A 12 68.70 -17.25 24.35
CA PRO A 12 69.63 -18.07 23.59
C PRO A 12 69.09 -18.39 22.19
N SER A 13 69.95 -18.18 21.20
CA SER A 13 69.77 -18.59 19.81
C SER A 13 69.82 -20.11 19.68
N PHE A 14 68.69 -20.78 19.85
CA PHE A 14 68.50 -22.17 19.42
C PHE A 14 67.30 -22.26 18.47
N GLY A 15 67.54 -22.78 17.26
CA GLY A 15 66.47 -23.37 16.44
C GLY A 15 65.85 -22.53 15.32
N ARG A 16 66.61 -21.70 14.59
CA ARG A 16 66.09 -21.02 13.38
C ARG A 16 65.66 -21.95 12.23
N HIS A 17 66.02 -23.23 12.26
CA HIS A 17 65.64 -24.20 11.22
C HIS A 17 64.43 -25.08 11.59
N LEU A 18 64.01 -25.15 12.87
CA LEU A 18 62.82 -25.91 13.26
C LEU A 18 61.53 -25.07 13.20
N VAL A 19 61.63 -23.76 13.44
CA VAL A 19 60.47 -22.85 13.41
C VAL A 19 59.94 -22.63 11.98
N ALA A 20 60.81 -22.61 10.97
CA ALA A 20 60.39 -22.46 9.58
C ALA A 20 59.63 -23.70 9.04
N ALA A 21 60.02 -24.91 9.46
CA ALA A 21 59.33 -26.14 9.07
C ALA A 21 57.98 -26.31 9.78
N LEU A 22 57.86 -25.91 11.06
CA LEU A 22 56.58 -25.93 11.78
C LEU A 22 55.60 -24.87 11.25
N LEU A 23 56.08 -23.69 10.85
CA LEU A 23 55.25 -22.63 10.29
C LEU A 23 54.72 -22.99 8.89
N LEU A 24 55.51 -23.67 8.05
CA LEU A 24 55.06 -24.19 6.76
C LEU A 24 54.08 -25.37 6.89
N LEU A 25 54.21 -26.20 7.94
CA LEU A 25 53.24 -27.27 8.23
C LEU A 25 51.92 -26.72 8.79
N LEU A 26 51.96 -25.65 9.61
CA LEU A 26 50.78 -24.94 10.09
C LEU A 26 50.08 -24.14 8.99
N ILE A 27 50.82 -23.54 8.06
CA ILE A 27 50.24 -22.90 6.86
C ILE A 27 49.67 -23.98 5.91
N GLY A 28 50.35 -25.12 5.76
CA GLY A 28 49.86 -26.26 4.97
C GLY A 28 48.58 -26.91 5.53
N LEU A 29 48.44 -27.01 6.86
CA LEU A 29 47.20 -27.47 7.51
C LEU A 29 46.08 -26.42 7.51
N MET A 30 46.39 -25.12 7.49
CA MET A 30 45.36 -24.07 7.37
C MET A 30 44.81 -23.91 5.94
N VAL A 31 45.54 -24.37 4.91
CA VAL A 31 45.07 -24.31 3.51
C VAL A 31 44.15 -25.49 3.14
N LEU A 32 44.06 -26.55 3.96
CA LEU A 32 43.33 -27.77 3.63
C LEU A 32 41.89 -27.89 4.20
N CYS A 33 41.35 -26.89 4.92
CA CYS A 33 40.03 -27.03 5.56
C CYS A 33 39.04 -25.86 5.38
N SER A 34 39.30 -24.93 4.46
CA SER A 34 38.33 -23.91 4.07
C SER A 34 37.83 -24.16 2.66
N SER A 35 37.29 -25.35 2.40
CA SER A 35 36.32 -25.46 1.31
C SER A 35 35.13 -24.63 1.74
N GLU A 36 35.07 -23.37 1.31
CA GLU A 36 33.87 -22.54 1.47
C GLU A 36 32.70 -23.40 0.98
N LEU A 37 31.84 -23.80 1.91
CA LEU A 37 30.60 -24.49 1.61
C LEU A 37 29.78 -23.54 0.76
N VAL A 38 29.92 -23.64 -0.56
CA VAL A 38 29.10 -22.89 -1.51
C VAL A 38 27.65 -23.21 -1.14
N PRO A 39 26.88 -22.22 -0.65
CA PRO A 39 25.55 -22.50 -0.13
C PRO A 39 24.72 -23.11 -1.25
N LYS A 40 24.21 -24.32 -0.99
CA LYS A 40 23.41 -25.06 -1.98
C LYS A 40 22.16 -24.25 -2.29
N ARG A 41 21.95 -23.93 -3.56
CA ARG A 41 20.73 -23.25 -4.01
C ARG A 41 19.52 -24.16 -3.81
N VAL A 42 18.41 -23.57 -3.40
CA VAL A 42 17.12 -24.24 -3.25
C VAL A 42 16.15 -23.64 -4.26
N SER A 43 15.48 -24.50 -5.04
CA SER A 43 14.41 -24.06 -5.92
C SER A 43 13.12 -23.96 -5.11
N LEU A 44 12.48 -22.80 -5.17
CA LEU A 44 11.27 -22.46 -4.44
C LEU A 44 10.16 -22.16 -5.42
N GLN A 45 8.96 -22.67 -5.14
CA GLN A 45 7.74 -22.27 -5.83
C GLN A 45 6.77 -21.72 -4.80
N GLY A 46 6.26 -20.51 -5.02
CA GLY A 46 5.50 -19.79 -4.01
C GLY A 46 4.71 -18.61 -4.53
N LYS A 47 3.87 -18.06 -3.66
CA LYS A 47 3.22 -16.76 -3.86
C LYS A 47 4.15 -15.64 -3.38
N LEU A 48 4.42 -14.68 -4.24
CA LEU A 48 5.19 -13.49 -3.89
C LEU A 48 4.32 -12.53 -3.08
N ASN A 49 4.82 -12.05 -1.95
CA ASN A 49 4.18 -11.05 -1.11
C ASN A 49 5.08 -9.81 -1.03
N TYR A 50 4.45 -8.64 -1.01
CA TYR A 50 5.11 -7.36 -0.84
C TYR A 50 4.43 -6.60 0.30
N LYS A 51 5.24 -5.97 1.14
CA LYS A 51 4.78 -5.04 2.17
C LYS A 51 5.68 -3.80 2.08
N ASP A 52 5.06 -2.63 2.06
CA ASP A 52 5.77 -1.37 2.14
C ASP A 52 5.75 -0.91 3.60
N ALA A 53 6.90 -0.94 4.26
CA ALA A 53 7.05 -0.52 5.64
C ALA A 53 7.63 0.91 5.76
N HIS A 54 7.63 1.68 4.67
CA HIS A 54 8.19 3.04 4.49
C HIS A 54 9.71 3.15 4.63
N VAL A 55 10.27 2.52 5.66
CA VAL A 55 11.72 2.48 5.92
C VAL A 55 12.41 1.39 5.10
N ARG A 56 11.63 0.41 4.61
CA ARG A 56 12.13 -0.69 3.79
C ARG A 56 11.00 -1.34 2.99
N ASP A 57 11.35 -1.80 1.80
CA ASP A 57 10.56 -2.75 1.03
C ASP A 57 10.76 -4.17 1.57
N ILE A 58 9.67 -4.88 1.84
CA ILE A 58 9.73 -6.26 2.33
C ILE A 58 9.14 -7.18 1.28
N TRP A 59 10.01 -7.98 0.66
CA TRP A 59 9.62 -9.02 -0.28
C TRP A 59 9.74 -10.39 0.39
N THR A 60 8.66 -11.15 0.35
CA THR A 60 8.64 -12.53 0.85
C THR A 60 8.03 -13.47 -0.18
N LEU A 61 8.39 -14.75 -0.11
CA LEU A 61 7.81 -15.82 -0.90
C LEU A 61 7.16 -16.83 0.04
N VAL A 62 5.85 -16.97 -0.02
CA VAL A 62 5.11 -18.02 0.70
C VAL A 62 5.12 -19.28 -0.15
N GLN A 63 5.91 -20.27 0.24
CA GLN A 63 6.07 -21.52 -0.50
C GLN A 63 4.74 -22.26 -0.60
N LEU A 64 4.38 -22.70 -1.80
CA LEU A 64 3.18 -23.50 -2.01
C LEU A 64 3.32 -24.88 -1.34
N GLY A 65 2.23 -25.37 -0.76
CA GLY A 65 2.17 -26.67 -0.09
C GLY A 65 2.64 -26.66 1.37
N THR A 66 3.76 -26.00 1.68
CA THR A 66 4.30 -25.94 3.05
C THR A 66 3.87 -24.69 3.82
N GLY A 67 3.61 -23.59 3.11
CA GLY A 67 3.33 -22.29 3.73
C GLY A 67 4.56 -21.61 4.35
N VAL A 68 5.76 -22.18 4.19
CA VAL A 68 7.00 -21.59 4.69
C VAL A 68 7.25 -20.25 4.00
N VAL A 69 7.56 -19.23 4.79
CA VAL A 69 7.83 -17.87 4.30
C VAL A 69 9.33 -17.70 4.14
N TYR A 70 9.75 -17.33 2.93
CA TYR A 70 11.14 -16.97 2.62
C TYR A 70 11.27 -15.47 2.47
N LYS A 71 12.22 -14.84 3.18
CA LYS A 71 12.56 -13.43 2.98
C LYS A 71 13.47 -13.29 1.77
N LEU A 72 13.14 -12.36 0.87
CA LEU A 72 13.91 -12.10 -0.34
C LEU A 72 14.75 -10.84 -0.18
N PRO A 73 15.90 -10.73 -0.88
CA PRO A 73 16.77 -9.55 -0.79
C PRO A 73 16.21 -8.34 -1.57
N GLY A 74 15.13 -8.53 -2.34
CA GLY A 74 14.46 -7.50 -3.13
C GLY A 74 13.41 -8.09 -4.06
N GLN A 75 12.82 -7.25 -4.91
CA GLN A 75 11.84 -7.68 -5.91
C GLN A 75 12.49 -8.62 -6.94
N PRO A 76 11.94 -9.83 -7.16
CA PRO A 76 12.41 -10.70 -8.23
C PRO A 76 12.21 -10.05 -9.61
N LEU A 77 13.16 -10.30 -10.51
CA LEU A 77 13.06 -9.94 -11.93
C LEU A 77 12.86 -11.22 -12.75
N ASP A 78 11.94 -11.18 -13.71
CA ASP A 78 11.72 -12.28 -14.65
C ASP A 78 12.86 -12.42 -15.68
N SER A 79 12.79 -13.40 -16.58
CA SER A 79 13.85 -13.66 -17.57
C SER A 79 14.12 -12.47 -18.52
N PRO A 80 13.11 -11.68 -18.94
CA PRO A 80 13.33 -10.39 -19.61
C PRO A 80 13.92 -9.26 -18.74
N GLY A 81 14.01 -9.44 -17.43
CA GLY A 81 14.45 -8.42 -16.49
C GLY A 81 13.35 -7.47 -16.01
N TYR A 82 12.07 -7.80 -16.26
CA TYR A 82 10.96 -7.03 -15.75
C TYR A 82 10.68 -7.38 -14.28
N PRO A 83 10.32 -6.38 -13.44
CA PRO A 83 9.95 -6.64 -12.06
C PRO A 83 8.71 -7.52 -11.97
N VAL A 84 8.80 -8.59 -11.18
CA VAL A 84 7.68 -9.51 -10.98
C VAL A 84 6.67 -8.89 -10.01
N PRO A 85 5.39 -8.79 -10.39
CA PRO A 85 4.43 -8.13 -9.54
C PRO A 85 4.11 -8.91 -8.25
N PRO A 86 3.75 -8.20 -7.16
CA PRO A 86 3.19 -8.79 -5.95
C PRO A 86 2.03 -9.75 -6.24
N ALA A 87 1.80 -10.69 -5.33
CA ALA A 87 0.84 -11.79 -5.42
C ALA A 87 1.08 -12.82 -6.53
N SER A 88 2.02 -12.61 -7.47
CA SER A 88 2.33 -13.58 -8.52
C SER A 88 2.78 -14.93 -7.96
N ILE A 89 2.43 -16.02 -8.65
CA ILE A 89 2.99 -17.34 -8.37
C ILE A 89 4.26 -17.51 -9.19
N VAL A 90 5.38 -17.64 -8.49
CA VAL A 90 6.71 -17.67 -9.08
C VAL A 90 7.43 -18.96 -8.70
N THR A 91 8.27 -19.42 -9.62
CA THR A 91 9.37 -20.34 -9.30
C THR A 91 10.65 -19.53 -9.32
N LEU A 92 11.50 -19.64 -8.29
CA LEU A 92 12.80 -18.97 -8.24
C LEU A 92 13.83 -19.84 -7.53
N ASP A 93 15.11 -19.56 -7.76
CA ASP A 93 16.18 -20.09 -6.92
C ASP A 93 16.50 -19.12 -5.79
N CYS A 94 16.65 -19.65 -4.59
CA CYS A 94 17.13 -18.96 -3.42
C CYS A 94 18.50 -19.51 -3.02
N THR A 95 19.46 -18.62 -2.76
CA THR A 95 20.67 -18.94 -1.99
C THR A 95 20.40 -18.60 -0.52
N PRO A 96 20.15 -19.59 0.34
CA PRO A 96 19.79 -19.34 1.73
C PRO A 96 20.97 -18.80 2.54
N ASP A 97 20.66 -17.97 3.53
CA ASP A 97 21.60 -17.58 4.59
C ASP A 97 21.94 -18.82 5.44
N PRO A 98 23.23 -19.12 5.71
CA PRO A 98 23.62 -20.29 6.48
C PRO A 98 23.05 -20.35 7.90
N LYS A 99 22.80 -19.20 8.52
CA LYS A 99 22.25 -19.07 9.87
C LYS A 99 20.72 -19.03 9.89
N MET A 100 20.12 -18.58 8.79
CA MET A 100 18.67 -18.43 8.63
C MET A 100 18.24 -18.98 7.25
N PRO A 101 17.98 -20.29 7.13
CA PRO A 101 17.71 -20.92 5.83
C PRO A 101 16.50 -20.38 5.07
N THR A 102 15.60 -19.66 5.75
CA THR A 102 14.44 -18.96 5.16
C THR A 102 14.77 -17.56 4.67
N ASN A 103 15.97 -17.03 4.93
CA ASN A 103 16.40 -15.74 4.41
C ASN A 103 17.26 -15.96 3.16
N CYS A 104 16.79 -15.50 2.01
CA CYS A 104 17.54 -15.56 0.77
C CYS A 104 18.54 -14.39 0.73
N THR A 105 19.83 -14.71 0.59
CA THR A 105 20.88 -13.70 0.35
C THR A 105 20.98 -13.32 -1.12
N LYS A 106 20.58 -14.23 -2.01
CA LYS A 106 20.50 -14.02 -3.46
C LYS A 106 19.33 -14.79 -4.05
N ILE A 107 18.72 -14.22 -5.08
CA ILE A 107 17.69 -14.87 -5.90
C ILE A 107 18.10 -14.90 -7.38
N SER A 108 17.65 -15.91 -8.12
CA SER A 108 17.85 -16.00 -9.57
C SER A 108 16.78 -16.86 -10.24
N ARG A 109 16.69 -16.81 -11.59
CA ARG A 109 15.76 -17.63 -12.39
C ARG A 109 14.30 -17.50 -11.93
N ALA A 110 13.83 -16.28 -11.70
CA ALA A 110 12.43 -16.08 -11.36
C ALA A 110 11.57 -16.26 -12.62
N GLU A 111 10.67 -17.23 -12.58
CA GLU A 111 9.73 -17.54 -13.65
C GLU A 111 8.31 -17.39 -13.14
N VAL A 112 7.52 -16.55 -13.81
CA VAL A 112 6.13 -16.30 -13.42
C VAL A 112 5.24 -17.39 -14.03
N SER A 113 4.77 -18.31 -13.19
CA SER A 113 3.83 -19.35 -13.60
C SER A 113 2.39 -18.83 -13.70
N ARG A 114 2.05 -17.82 -12.88
CA ARG A 114 0.75 -17.14 -12.92
C ARG A 114 0.89 -15.71 -12.42
N VAL A 115 0.60 -14.75 -13.29
CA VAL A 115 0.42 -13.35 -12.91
C VAL A 115 -0.95 -13.25 -12.22
N VAL A 116 -0.98 -12.76 -10.99
CA VAL A 116 -2.26 -12.47 -10.33
C VAL A 116 -2.86 -11.22 -10.97
N ALA A 117 -4.19 -11.20 -11.07
CA ALA A 117 -4.91 -10.04 -11.58
C ALA A 117 -4.41 -8.77 -10.84
N PRO A 118 -4.13 -7.68 -11.57
CA PRO A 118 -3.46 -6.49 -11.03
C PRO A 118 -4.08 -5.81 -9.82
N VAL A 119 -5.36 -6.11 -9.60
CA VAL A 119 -6.20 -5.75 -8.46
C VAL A 119 -7.17 -6.90 -8.35
N ALA A 120 -7.45 -7.37 -7.14
CA ALA A 120 -8.61 -8.22 -6.96
C ALA A 120 -9.84 -7.36 -7.28
N ARG A 121 -10.37 -7.46 -8.51
CA ARG A 121 -11.67 -6.86 -8.83
C ARG A 121 -12.64 -7.45 -7.84
N VAL A 122 -13.12 -6.61 -6.94
CA VAL A 122 -14.12 -7.02 -5.98
C VAL A 122 -15.38 -7.20 -6.81
N GLY A 123 -15.81 -8.46 -6.96
CA GLY A 123 -17.16 -8.72 -7.49
C GLY A 123 -18.19 -8.10 -6.55
N THR A 124 -19.39 -7.83 -7.04
CA THR A 124 -20.49 -7.39 -6.17
C THR A 124 -20.67 -8.43 -5.04
N ASP A 125 -20.61 -7.97 -3.79
CA ASP A 125 -20.84 -8.73 -2.55
C ASP A 125 -19.71 -9.64 -2.05
N MET A 126 -18.50 -9.10 -1.91
CA MET A 126 -17.43 -9.77 -1.20
C MET A 126 -17.67 -9.79 0.31
N LYS A 127 -17.76 -11.00 0.88
CA LYS A 127 -17.90 -11.22 2.33
C LYS A 127 -16.58 -11.69 2.93
N LEU A 128 -16.01 -10.85 3.78
CA LEU A 128 -14.80 -11.12 4.54
C LEU A 128 -15.14 -11.76 5.88
N ARG A 129 -14.30 -12.70 6.34
CA ARG A 129 -14.34 -13.26 7.71
C ARG A 129 -13.02 -12.88 8.37
N LEU A 130 -13.06 -11.97 9.33
CA LEU A 130 -11.87 -11.37 9.93
C LEU A 130 -11.61 -11.92 11.33
N LEU A 131 -10.39 -12.39 11.56
CA LEU A 131 -9.86 -12.66 12.90
C LEU A 131 -8.84 -11.57 13.26
N VAL A 132 -9.11 -10.85 14.35
CA VAL A 132 -8.20 -9.88 14.95
C VAL A 132 -7.53 -10.52 16.16
N MET A 133 -6.22 -10.64 16.13
CA MET A 133 -5.41 -11.17 17.22
C MET A 133 -4.74 -10.00 17.95
N VAL A 134 -5.19 -9.72 19.17
CA VAL A 134 -4.57 -8.73 20.04
C VAL A 134 -3.41 -9.37 20.77
N VAL A 135 -2.20 -9.06 20.30
CA VAL A 135 -0.99 -9.74 20.74
C VAL A 135 -0.49 -9.11 22.05
N SER A 136 -0.25 -9.96 23.03
CA SER A 136 0.45 -9.62 24.28
C SER A 136 1.69 -10.51 24.43
N TYR A 137 2.71 -10.00 25.12
CA TYR A 137 3.90 -10.78 25.43
C TYR A 137 4.03 -11.03 26.92
N MET A 138 4.24 -12.30 27.26
CA MET A 138 4.63 -12.72 28.60
C MET A 138 6.13 -12.50 28.79
N ALA A 139 6.52 -12.10 30.00
CA ALA A 139 7.93 -11.94 30.34
C ALA A 139 8.71 -13.24 30.07
N SER A 140 9.94 -13.08 29.60
CA SER A 140 10.89 -14.16 29.36
C SER A 140 12.26 -13.78 29.93
N SER A 141 13.23 -14.69 29.87
CA SER A 141 14.63 -14.37 30.17
C SER A 141 15.24 -13.34 29.20
N SER A 142 14.66 -13.17 28.01
CA SER A 142 15.19 -12.26 26.97
C SER A 142 14.58 -10.86 26.99
N CYS A 143 13.36 -10.70 27.50
CA CYS A 143 12.66 -9.41 27.53
C CYS A 143 11.45 -9.42 28.46
N GLY A 144 11.07 -8.24 28.95
CA GLY A 144 9.94 -8.04 29.86
C GLY A 144 8.58 -8.24 29.18
N ALA A 145 7.53 -8.41 30.00
CA ALA A 145 6.16 -8.51 29.51
C ALA A 145 5.72 -7.20 28.83
N ARG A 146 4.88 -7.31 27.80
CA ARG A 146 4.26 -6.17 27.11
C ARG A 146 2.78 -6.42 26.93
N ALA A 147 1.96 -5.50 27.41
CA ALA A 147 0.52 -5.60 27.27
C ALA A 147 0.07 -5.34 25.83
N GLY A 148 -0.96 -6.06 25.38
CA GLY A 148 -1.74 -5.71 24.19
C GLY A 148 -2.81 -4.66 24.53
N ALA A 149 -3.51 -4.19 23.50
CA ALA A 149 -4.74 -3.42 23.68
C ALA A 149 -5.81 -4.24 24.43
N ASN A 150 -6.84 -3.56 24.94
CA ASN A 150 -8.02 -4.24 25.45
C ASN A 150 -8.81 -4.87 24.28
N VAL A 151 -9.21 -6.14 24.42
CA VAL A 151 -9.93 -6.89 23.37
C VAL A 151 -11.32 -6.30 23.08
N ASP A 152 -12.04 -5.86 24.11
CA ASP A 152 -13.37 -5.28 23.96
C ASP A 152 -13.32 -3.91 23.29
N ASP A 153 -12.30 -3.10 23.60
CA ASP A 153 -12.09 -1.81 22.93
C ASP A 153 -11.80 -2.02 21.43
N VAL A 154 -10.95 -3.00 21.09
CA VAL A 154 -10.65 -3.34 19.68
C VAL A 154 -11.90 -3.91 18.98
N LEU A 155 -12.67 -4.78 19.64
CA LEU A 155 -13.93 -5.28 19.10
C LEU A 155 -14.92 -4.14 18.83
N ASN A 156 -15.06 -3.20 19.77
CA ASN A 156 -15.92 -2.03 19.62
C ASN A 156 -15.43 -1.10 18.49
N ALA A 157 -14.13 -0.93 18.31
CA ALA A 157 -13.56 -0.16 17.20
C ALA A 157 -13.94 -0.75 15.82
N TYR A 158 -14.02 -2.08 15.71
CA TYR A 158 -14.49 -2.72 14.47
C TYR A 158 -16.01 -2.71 14.31
N THR A 159 -16.75 -3.05 15.38
CA THR A 159 -18.17 -3.42 15.31
C THR A 159 -19.15 -2.34 15.74
N GLY A 160 -18.68 -1.26 16.38
CA GLY A 160 -19.55 -0.15 16.77
C GLY A 160 -20.22 0.52 15.57
N ASP A 161 -21.24 1.34 15.80
CA ASP A 161 -22.03 1.98 14.74
C ASP A 161 -21.19 2.79 13.74
N LEU A 162 -20.09 3.36 14.22
CA LEU A 162 -19.13 4.12 13.43
C LEU A 162 -17.80 3.39 13.23
N GLY A 163 -17.77 2.10 13.55
CA GLY A 163 -16.60 1.26 13.51
C GLY A 163 -16.14 0.90 12.11
N HIS A 164 -14.98 0.25 12.05
CA HIS A 164 -14.28 -0.06 10.80
C HIS A 164 -15.12 -0.89 9.82
N MET A 165 -16.02 -1.74 10.32
CA MET A 165 -16.90 -2.54 9.47
C MET A 165 -17.85 -1.67 8.65
N ASN A 166 -18.55 -0.73 9.31
CA ASN A 166 -19.48 0.18 8.65
C ASN A 166 -18.73 1.17 7.75
N PHE A 167 -17.54 1.59 8.16
CA PHE A 167 -16.70 2.46 7.34
C PHE A 167 -16.28 1.79 6.02
N LEU A 168 -15.78 0.55 6.06
CA LEU A 168 -15.46 -0.23 4.85
C LEU A 168 -16.70 -0.49 3.99
N HIS A 169 -17.82 -0.86 4.62
CA HIS A 169 -19.09 -1.08 3.92
C HIS A 169 -19.52 0.18 3.15
N ASN A 170 -19.52 1.33 3.80
CA ASN A 170 -19.92 2.59 3.19
C ASN A 170 -18.95 3.03 2.08
N CYS A 171 -17.64 2.90 2.29
CA CYS A 171 -16.65 3.28 1.28
C CYS A 171 -16.61 2.35 0.06
N SER A 172 -17.12 1.12 0.20
CA SER A 172 -17.24 0.16 -0.89
C SER A 172 -18.63 0.11 -1.53
N TYR A 173 -19.55 1.00 -1.15
CA TYR A 173 -20.95 0.98 -1.61
C TYR A 173 -21.64 -0.36 -1.33
N GLY A 174 -21.29 -0.98 -0.20
CA GLY A 174 -21.77 -2.29 0.20
C GLY A 174 -21.15 -3.48 -0.51
N GLN A 175 -20.26 -3.26 -1.48
CA GLN A 175 -19.62 -4.34 -2.24
C GLN A 175 -18.64 -5.16 -1.39
N VAL A 176 -18.13 -4.62 -0.29
CA VAL A 176 -17.34 -5.36 0.70
C VAL A 176 -17.99 -5.27 2.06
N THR A 177 -18.16 -6.42 2.70
CA THR A 177 -18.68 -6.53 4.06
C THR A 177 -17.83 -7.47 4.89
N TYR A 178 -17.72 -7.21 6.19
CA TYR A 178 -17.31 -8.23 7.13
C TYR A 178 -18.54 -9.03 7.55
N SER A 179 -18.59 -10.29 7.14
CA SER A 179 -19.62 -11.24 7.58
C SER A 179 -19.44 -11.69 9.03
N ASN A 180 -18.20 -11.64 9.53
CA ASN A 180 -17.84 -11.88 10.92
C ASN A 180 -16.54 -11.11 11.21
N VAL A 181 -16.50 -10.42 12.36
CA VAL A 181 -15.27 -9.98 13.01
C VAL A 181 -15.20 -10.65 14.37
N THR A 182 -14.12 -11.37 14.62
CA THR A 182 -13.82 -11.94 15.93
C THR A 182 -12.50 -11.36 16.43
N VAL A 183 -12.48 -10.90 17.67
CA VAL A 183 -11.28 -10.38 18.33
C VAL A 183 -10.90 -11.32 19.47
N ILE A 184 -9.64 -11.76 19.50
CA ILE A 184 -9.12 -12.64 20.55
C ILE A 184 -7.86 -12.04 21.17
N SER A 185 -7.63 -12.34 22.45
CA SER A 185 -6.32 -12.15 23.06
C SER A 185 -5.40 -13.28 22.63
N THR A 186 -4.18 -12.94 22.21
CA THR A 186 -3.16 -13.91 21.82
C THR A 186 -1.89 -13.64 22.61
N SER A 187 -1.60 -14.52 23.58
CA SER A 187 -0.41 -14.40 24.41
C SER A 187 0.76 -15.17 23.79
N LEU A 188 1.91 -14.51 23.68
CA LEU A 188 3.13 -15.07 23.11
C LEU A 188 4.29 -14.95 24.11
N PRO A 189 5.26 -15.88 24.11
CA PRO A 189 6.49 -15.69 24.86
C PRO A 189 7.29 -14.52 24.26
N CYS A 190 7.82 -13.63 25.10
CA CYS A 190 8.66 -12.54 24.62
C CYS A 190 9.93 -13.11 23.97
N THR A 191 10.29 -12.60 22.79
CA THR A 191 11.46 -13.05 22.00
C THR A 191 12.18 -11.86 21.38
N ARG A 192 13.44 -12.04 20.99
CA ARG A 192 14.26 -11.03 20.27
C ARG A 192 13.65 -10.50 18.96
N TYR A 193 12.68 -11.21 18.38
CA TYR A 193 12.00 -10.80 17.14
C TYR A 193 11.23 -9.48 17.32
N LEU A 194 10.94 -9.12 18.58
CA LEU A 194 10.25 -7.89 18.95
C LEU A 194 11.08 -6.63 18.75
N ASP A 195 12.33 -6.67 19.20
CA ASP A 195 13.24 -5.53 19.05
C ASP A 195 13.57 -5.26 17.57
N GLN A 196 13.31 -6.22 16.69
CA GLN A 196 13.57 -6.14 15.25
C GLN A 196 12.30 -5.91 14.42
N CYS A 197 11.13 -5.85 15.05
CA CYS A 197 9.82 -5.84 14.39
C CYS A 197 9.75 -6.83 13.21
N ASP A 198 9.94 -8.12 13.51
CA ASP A 198 9.74 -9.18 12.51
C ASP A 198 8.26 -9.55 12.42
N GLU A 199 7.53 -8.84 11.56
CA GLU A 199 6.08 -8.95 11.40
C GLU A 199 5.62 -10.36 10.98
N GLU A 200 6.44 -11.09 10.23
CA GLU A 200 6.13 -12.46 9.80
C GLU A 200 6.22 -13.45 10.97
N SER A 201 7.28 -13.33 11.78
CA SER A 201 7.42 -14.12 13.00
C SER A 201 6.29 -13.83 13.99
N ILE A 202 5.88 -12.57 14.13
CA ILE A 202 4.73 -12.18 14.96
C ILE A 202 3.46 -12.85 14.44
N ALA A 203 3.18 -12.75 13.14
CA ALA A 203 2.01 -13.34 12.51
C ALA A 203 1.96 -14.87 12.63
N LEU A 204 3.08 -15.54 12.37
CA LEU A 204 3.21 -16.99 12.48
C LEU A 204 2.99 -17.47 13.92
N ASN A 205 3.63 -16.82 14.90
CA ASN A 205 3.50 -17.20 16.30
C ASN A 205 2.09 -16.93 16.83
N ALA A 206 1.48 -15.81 16.44
CA ALA A 206 0.10 -15.49 16.79
C ALA A 206 -0.89 -16.53 16.24
N ARG A 207 -0.77 -16.89 14.96
CA ARG A 207 -1.61 -17.95 14.36
C ARG A 207 -1.37 -19.32 14.99
N THR A 208 -0.12 -19.65 15.31
CA THR A 208 0.20 -20.93 15.98
C THR A 208 -0.43 -20.98 17.37
N SER A 209 -0.30 -19.91 18.15
CA SER A 209 -0.92 -19.79 19.48
C SER A 209 -2.45 -19.91 19.39
N ALA A 210 -3.08 -19.16 18.48
CA ALA A 210 -4.52 -19.23 18.23
C ALA A 210 -4.97 -20.63 17.74
N THR A 211 -4.19 -21.29 16.87
CA THR A 211 -4.47 -22.66 16.42
C THR A 211 -4.40 -23.65 17.57
N ASN A 212 -3.41 -23.52 18.46
CA ASN A 212 -3.28 -24.40 19.62
C ASN A 212 -4.43 -24.21 20.61
N GLN A 213 -4.91 -22.97 20.76
CA GLN A 213 -5.99 -22.63 21.70
C GLN A 213 -7.38 -22.99 21.17
N TYR A 214 -7.68 -22.67 19.91
CA TYR A 214 -9.03 -22.75 19.34
C TYR A 214 -9.18 -23.85 18.27
N GLY A 215 -8.08 -24.47 17.85
CA GLY A 215 -8.04 -25.54 16.87
C GLY A 215 -7.91 -25.05 15.41
N PRO A 216 -7.45 -25.92 14.48
CA PRO A 216 -7.30 -25.57 13.06
C PRO A 216 -8.63 -25.21 12.37
N ALA A 217 -9.73 -25.85 12.77
CA ALA A 217 -11.05 -25.57 12.21
C ALA A 217 -11.48 -24.11 12.45
N PHE A 218 -11.24 -23.59 13.65
CA PHE A 218 -11.47 -22.18 13.97
C PHE A 218 -10.67 -21.26 13.05
N MET A 219 -9.37 -21.50 12.90
CA MET A 219 -8.51 -20.67 12.05
C MET A 219 -8.94 -20.69 10.58
N SER A 220 -9.33 -21.86 10.05
CA SER A 220 -9.81 -22.00 8.67
C SER A 220 -11.16 -21.33 8.38
N SER A 221 -11.88 -20.92 9.43
CA SER A 221 -13.15 -20.20 9.29
C SER A 221 -12.97 -18.72 8.94
N TYR A 222 -11.74 -18.20 8.98
CA TYR A 222 -11.42 -16.82 8.65
C TYR A 222 -10.68 -16.72 7.31
N SER A 223 -10.89 -15.62 6.60
CA SER A 223 -10.24 -15.31 5.32
C SER A 223 -9.24 -14.15 5.41
N ARG A 224 -9.25 -13.41 6.52
CA ARG A 224 -8.40 -12.25 6.79
C ARG A 224 -7.89 -12.32 8.23
N PHE A 225 -6.67 -11.85 8.44
CA PHE A 225 -6.00 -11.87 9.74
C PHE A 225 -5.41 -10.50 10.03
N THR A 226 -5.80 -9.92 11.17
CA THR A 226 -5.21 -8.70 11.71
C THR A 226 -4.41 -9.02 12.95
N TYR A 227 -3.25 -8.41 13.10
CA TYR A 227 -2.42 -8.50 14.31
C TYR A 227 -2.30 -7.13 14.96
N VAL A 228 -2.90 -6.94 16.12
CA VAL A 228 -2.71 -5.73 16.93
C VAL A 228 -1.48 -5.96 17.80
N LEU A 229 -0.43 -5.20 17.52
CA LEU A 229 0.85 -5.30 18.22
C LEU A 229 0.70 -4.85 19.68
N PRO A 230 1.55 -5.32 20.60
CA PRO A 230 1.59 -4.80 21.96
C PRO A 230 2.24 -3.42 22.04
N TYR A 231 1.97 -2.73 23.15
CA TYR A 231 2.47 -1.36 23.38
C TYR A 231 4.00 -1.29 23.36
N GLY A 232 4.51 -0.14 22.90
CA GLY A 232 5.95 0.18 22.89
C GLY A 232 6.75 -0.45 21.74
N LEU A 233 6.10 -0.94 20.67
CA LEU A 233 6.78 -1.46 19.48
C LEU A 233 6.91 -0.47 18.33
N LEU A 234 6.25 0.71 18.41
CA LEU A 234 6.29 1.71 17.35
C LEU A 234 7.72 2.12 16.97
N SER A 235 8.62 2.31 17.94
CA SER A 235 10.02 2.68 17.66
C SER A 235 10.82 1.58 16.95
N ALA A 236 10.48 0.31 17.18
CA ALA A 236 11.13 -0.83 16.51
C ALA A 236 10.56 -1.06 15.11
N CYS A 237 9.26 -0.86 14.93
CA CYS A 237 8.56 -1.07 13.68
C CYS A 237 8.72 0.08 12.69
N GLY A 238 8.65 1.32 13.18
CA GLY A 238 8.72 2.53 12.35
C GLY A 238 7.44 2.84 11.56
N TRP A 239 6.33 2.15 11.88
CA TRP A 239 5.03 2.30 11.23
C TRP A 239 3.89 2.05 12.24
N VAL A 240 2.71 2.64 11.97
CA VAL A 240 1.49 2.47 12.77
C VAL A 240 0.51 1.46 12.16
N GLY A 241 0.60 1.25 10.85
CA GLY A 241 -0.08 0.21 10.08
C GLY A 241 0.89 -0.46 9.10
N LEU A 242 0.66 -1.73 8.81
CA LEU A 242 1.35 -2.48 7.77
C LEU A 242 0.40 -3.50 7.15
N ALA A 243 0.53 -3.75 5.86
CA ALA A 243 -0.28 -4.74 5.18
C ALA A 243 0.46 -5.43 4.04
N GLU A 244 0.04 -6.65 3.76
CA GLU A 244 0.38 -7.30 2.51
C GLU A 244 -0.34 -6.63 1.33
N LEU A 245 0.41 -6.24 0.32
CA LEU A 245 -0.15 -5.80 -0.93
C LEU A 245 -0.73 -6.98 -1.72
N SER A 246 -2.03 -6.95 -2.01
CA SER A 246 -2.80 -8.07 -2.58
C SER A 246 -2.74 -9.36 -1.72
N GLY A 247 -2.80 -9.19 -0.40
CA GLY A 247 -2.73 -10.27 0.60
C GLY A 247 -3.97 -10.42 1.47
N THR A 248 -3.77 -10.99 2.66
CA THR A 248 -4.83 -11.29 3.64
C THR A 248 -4.47 -10.84 5.06
N GLN A 249 -3.29 -10.26 5.24
CA GLN A 249 -2.74 -9.94 6.55
C GLN A 249 -2.51 -8.44 6.70
N THR A 250 -2.80 -7.94 7.90
CA THR A 250 -2.54 -6.56 8.33
C THR A 250 -2.01 -6.55 9.77
N TRP A 251 -1.21 -5.53 10.11
CA TRP A 251 -0.66 -5.31 11.44
C TRP A 251 -0.89 -3.85 11.84
N TYR A 252 -1.16 -3.61 13.13
CA TYR A 252 -1.39 -2.27 13.66
C TYR A 252 -0.71 -2.06 15.00
N THR A 253 -0.32 -0.81 15.29
CA THR A 253 -0.05 -0.40 16.66
C THR A 253 -1.35 -0.37 17.50
N PRO A 254 -1.27 -0.57 18.82
CA PRO A 254 -2.44 -0.65 19.72
C PRO A 254 -2.93 0.74 20.19
N ASP A 255 -2.79 1.77 19.35
CA ASP A 255 -3.00 3.18 19.73
C ASP A 255 -3.88 3.94 18.74
N GLY A 256 -4.07 5.23 19.02
CA GLY A 256 -4.95 6.14 18.28
C GLY A 256 -4.56 6.37 16.82
N ASP A 257 -3.32 6.08 16.45
CA ASP A 257 -2.82 6.17 15.07
C ASP A 257 -2.87 4.81 14.34
N GLY A 258 -2.85 3.71 15.10
CA GLY A 258 -2.96 2.34 14.60
C GLY A 258 -4.40 1.83 14.52
N VAL A 259 -4.72 0.77 15.29
CA VAL A 259 -5.99 0.04 15.18
C VAL A 259 -7.23 0.87 15.50
N PHE A 260 -7.09 1.98 16.22
CA PHE A 260 -8.20 2.86 16.55
C PHE A 260 -8.41 3.99 15.52
N ASN A 261 -7.49 4.15 14.57
CA ASN A 261 -7.64 5.08 13.45
C ASN A 261 -8.32 4.38 12.28
N LYS A 262 -9.53 4.83 11.92
CA LYS A 262 -10.28 4.22 10.81
C LYS A 262 -9.60 4.41 9.44
N GLY A 263 -8.90 5.53 9.23
CA GLY A 263 -8.12 5.81 8.02
C GLY A 263 -7.01 4.79 7.87
N THR A 264 -6.18 4.61 8.90
CA THR A 264 -5.13 3.56 8.94
C THR A 264 -5.72 2.16 8.72
N VAL A 265 -6.81 1.80 9.41
CA VAL A 265 -7.41 0.46 9.25
C VAL A 265 -7.94 0.25 7.84
N LEU A 266 -8.58 1.25 7.24
CA LEU A 266 -9.04 1.18 5.86
C LEU A 266 -7.86 1.12 4.88
N GLN A 267 -6.82 1.93 5.05
CA GLN A 267 -5.60 1.93 4.24
C GLN A 267 -4.99 0.53 4.14
N GLU A 268 -4.71 -0.08 5.29
CA GLU A 268 -4.11 -1.41 5.36
C GLU A 268 -5.04 -2.49 4.80
N SER A 269 -6.36 -2.31 4.96
CA SER A 269 -7.35 -3.18 4.31
C SER A 269 -7.32 -3.04 2.79
N LEU A 270 -7.13 -1.83 2.26
CA LEU A 270 -7.06 -1.53 0.83
C LEU A 270 -5.76 -2.03 0.19
N HIS A 271 -4.66 -2.05 0.93
CA HIS A 271 -3.44 -2.73 0.50
C HIS A 271 -3.69 -4.22 0.22
N ASN A 272 -4.47 -4.92 1.05
CA ASN A 272 -4.87 -6.31 0.79
C ASN A 272 -5.67 -6.49 -0.53
N PHE A 273 -6.20 -5.42 -1.11
CA PHE A 273 -6.85 -5.40 -2.42
C PHE A 273 -5.94 -4.93 -3.57
N GLY A 274 -4.69 -4.54 -3.29
CA GLY A 274 -3.72 -4.10 -4.30
C GLY A 274 -3.81 -2.60 -4.60
N ILE A 275 -4.26 -1.81 -3.63
CA ILE A 275 -4.20 -0.35 -3.69
C ILE A 275 -2.92 0.14 -3.03
N TYR A 276 -2.37 1.24 -3.54
CA TYR A 276 -1.10 1.83 -3.14
C TYR A 276 -1.33 3.20 -2.53
N HIS A 277 -0.32 3.75 -1.86
CA HIS A 277 -0.39 5.07 -1.25
C HIS A 277 -0.77 6.14 -2.29
N ALA A 278 -1.56 7.09 -1.82
CA ALA A 278 -1.91 8.30 -2.55
C ALA A 278 -0.85 9.38 -2.31
N TRP A 279 -0.69 10.25 -3.31
CA TRP A 279 0.34 11.27 -3.37
C TRP A 279 -0.30 12.65 -3.46
N CYS A 280 0.41 13.68 -3.03
CA CYS A 280 0.08 15.05 -3.35
C CYS A 280 1.39 15.82 -3.56
N ASN A 281 1.47 16.61 -4.64
CA ASN A 281 2.65 17.41 -4.97
C ASN A 281 3.97 16.60 -5.00
N GLY A 282 3.91 15.34 -5.45
CA GLY A 282 5.09 14.46 -5.53
C GLY A 282 5.57 13.89 -4.19
N SER A 283 4.85 14.13 -3.09
CA SER A 283 5.09 13.48 -1.81
C SER A 283 4.04 12.39 -1.55
N GLU A 284 4.51 11.25 -1.07
CA GLU A 284 3.66 10.16 -0.59
C GLU A 284 2.87 10.64 0.62
N TYR A 285 1.70 10.04 0.86
CA TYR A 285 0.83 10.27 2.01
C TYR A 285 0.15 11.64 2.10
N GLN A 286 0.61 12.64 1.33
CA GLN A 286 0.11 14.01 1.43
C GLN A 286 -1.29 14.22 0.82
N ASP A 287 -1.96 13.18 0.33
CA ASP A 287 -3.37 13.25 -0.06
C ASP A 287 -4.29 12.98 1.14
N ASN A 288 -4.60 14.03 1.90
CA ASN A 288 -5.50 13.92 3.06
C ASN A 288 -6.98 13.70 2.65
N SER A 289 -7.29 13.62 1.36
CA SER A 289 -8.66 13.41 0.87
C SER A 289 -9.06 11.93 0.79
N THR A 290 -8.14 10.99 1.04
CA THR A 290 -8.36 9.54 0.97
C THR A 290 -7.62 8.82 2.08
N ALA A 291 -8.16 7.68 2.52
CA ALA A 291 -7.46 6.74 3.40
C ALA A 291 -6.17 6.17 2.81
N MET A 292 -5.92 6.28 1.50
CA MET A 292 -4.61 5.90 0.94
C MET A 292 -3.54 6.98 1.12
N GLY A 293 -3.90 8.17 1.58
CA GLY A 293 -2.96 9.16 2.12
C GLY A 293 -3.07 9.19 3.64
N LEU A 294 -3.29 10.35 4.26
CA LEU A 294 -3.49 10.48 5.71
C LEU A 294 -4.95 10.79 6.09
N GLY A 295 -5.88 10.64 5.14
CA GLY A 295 -7.28 10.98 5.32
C GLY A 295 -8.08 9.94 6.12
N ASN A 296 -9.09 10.41 6.84
CA ASN A 296 -10.10 9.57 7.50
C ASN A 296 -11.37 9.43 6.63
N SER A 297 -11.18 9.27 5.33
CA SER A 297 -12.20 9.33 4.29
C SER A 297 -12.10 8.14 3.33
N CYS A 298 -13.10 7.98 2.46
CA CYS A 298 -13.13 6.90 1.47
C CYS A 298 -12.06 7.05 0.38
N PRO A 299 -11.79 5.97 -0.38
CA PRO A 299 -10.83 6.02 -1.47
C PRO A 299 -11.14 7.12 -2.49
N SER A 300 -10.10 7.64 -3.13
CA SER A 300 -10.23 8.62 -4.20
C SER A 300 -10.90 8.00 -5.43
N ALA A 301 -11.39 8.82 -6.35
CA ALA A 301 -12.04 8.35 -7.58
C ALA A 301 -11.22 7.31 -8.39
N PRO A 302 -9.92 7.52 -8.68
CA PRO A 302 -9.12 6.51 -9.37
C PRO A 302 -8.96 5.21 -8.55
N GLU A 303 -8.88 5.29 -7.22
CA GLU A 303 -8.82 4.10 -6.35
C GLU A 303 -10.15 3.33 -6.36
N LEU A 304 -11.28 4.02 -6.23
CA LEU A 304 -12.62 3.41 -6.32
C LEU A 304 -12.83 2.71 -7.67
N ARG A 305 -12.44 3.34 -8.78
CA ARG A 305 -12.48 2.69 -10.10
C ARG A 305 -11.54 1.49 -10.16
N ARG A 306 -10.34 1.60 -9.59
CA ARG A 306 -9.34 0.52 -9.60
C ARG A 306 -9.87 -0.72 -8.86
N LEU A 307 -10.55 -0.52 -7.74
CA LEU A 307 -11.22 -1.56 -6.95
C LEU A 307 -12.44 -2.17 -7.66
N GLY A 308 -13.03 -1.42 -8.59
CA GLY A 308 -14.32 -1.76 -9.21
C GLY A 308 -15.52 -1.31 -8.36
N TRP A 309 -15.29 -0.54 -7.30
CA TRP A 309 -16.35 -0.08 -6.39
C TRP A 309 -17.17 1.06 -6.97
N ALA A 310 -16.62 1.82 -7.92
CA ALA A 310 -17.37 2.85 -8.61
C ALA A 310 -17.03 2.94 -10.10
N SER A 311 -17.95 3.50 -10.87
CA SER A 311 -17.83 3.65 -12.33
C SER A 311 -17.87 5.12 -12.77
N PRO A 312 -17.14 5.49 -13.84
CA PRO A 312 -17.22 6.84 -14.40
C PRO A 312 -18.59 7.14 -15.01
N LEU A 313 -19.08 8.36 -14.79
CA LEU A 313 -20.22 8.96 -15.49
C LEU A 313 -19.90 9.17 -16.97
N ALA A 314 -18.65 9.55 -17.24
CA ALA A 314 -18.16 9.79 -18.57
C ALA A 314 -16.66 9.47 -18.66
N GLN A 315 -16.25 9.01 -19.84
CA GLN A 315 -14.85 8.90 -20.23
C GLN A 315 -14.58 9.87 -21.38
N LEU A 316 -13.66 10.81 -21.14
CA LEU A 316 -13.32 11.88 -22.07
C LEU A 316 -11.96 11.63 -22.70
N ASP A 317 -11.91 11.70 -24.03
CA ASP A 317 -10.70 11.56 -24.83
C ASP A 317 -10.79 12.48 -26.07
N ASN A 318 -9.87 12.32 -27.04
CA ASN A 318 -9.88 13.15 -28.24
C ASN A 318 -11.14 12.99 -29.11
N SER A 319 -11.83 11.85 -29.02
CA SER A 319 -13.06 11.60 -29.77
C SER A 319 -14.31 12.15 -29.08
N THR A 320 -14.34 12.16 -27.74
CA THR A 320 -15.52 12.55 -26.96
C THR A 320 -15.46 13.97 -26.39
N LEU A 321 -14.28 14.61 -26.36
CA LEU A 321 -14.07 15.99 -25.92
C LEU A 321 -13.47 16.86 -27.04
N PRO A 322 -14.31 17.42 -27.95
CA PRO A 322 -13.85 18.31 -29.00
C PRO A 322 -13.15 19.56 -28.47
N THR A 323 -12.16 20.06 -29.20
CA THR A 323 -11.46 21.30 -28.83
C THR A 323 -12.43 22.49 -28.80
N ARG A 324 -12.20 23.43 -27.87
CA ARG A 324 -12.88 24.71 -27.72
C ARG A 324 -14.38 24.61 -27.42
N THR A 325 -14.84 23.44 -27.01
CA THR A 325 -16.25 23.17 -26.73
C THR A 325 -16.39 22.62 -25.32
N PHE A 326 -17.28 23.22 -24.53
CA PHE A 326 -17.61 22.69 -23.21
C PHE A 326 -18.51 21.47 -23.33
N LYS A 327 -18.16 20.43 -22.56
CA LYS A 327 -19.05 19.35 -22.17
C LYS A 327 -19.52 19.61 -20.75
N VAL A 328 -20.81 19.44 -20.50
CA VAL A 328 -21.45 19.76 -19.22
C VAL A 328 -21.96 18.46 -18.60
N PHE A 329 -21.67 18.27 -17.32
CA PHE A 329 -22.07 17.11 -16.52
C PHE A 329 -22.71 17.57 -15.22
N THR A 330 -23.66 16.80 -14.71
CA THR A 330 -24.11 16.91 -13.32
C THR A 330 -23.44 15.77 -12.56
N LEU A 331 -22.52 16.13 -11.65
CA LEU A 331 -21.70 15.18 -10.92
C LEU A 331 -22.27 15.03 -9.51
N PRO A 332 -22.73 13.83 -9.12
CA PRO A 332 -23.15 13.58 -7.75
C PRO A 332 -21.93 13.45 -6.83
N ALA A 333 -22.13 13.70 -5.53
CA ALA A 333 -21.13 13.43 -4.52
C ALA A 333 -20.79 11.93 -4.48
N THR A 334 -19.52 11.60 -4.25
CA THR A 334 -19.03 10.22 -4.28
C THR A 334 -19.81 9.30 -3.36
N TYR A 335 -20.20 9.72 -2.15
CA TYR A 335 -20.90 8.85 -1.21
C TYR A 335 -22.34 8.47 -1.63
N ILE A 336 -22.94 9.13 -2.64
CA ILE A 336 -24.35 8.96 -3.02
C ILE A 336 -24.56 7.69 -3.86
N THR A 337 -23.65 7.39 -4.77
CA THR A 337 -23.83 6.32 -5.75
C THR A 337 -22.48 5.74 -6.16
N SER A 338 -22.42 4.42 -6.35
CA SER A 338 -21.29 3.73 -7.00
C SER A 338 -21.27 3.95 -8.51
N GLU A 339 -22.41 4.28 -9.11
CA GLU A 339 -22.53 4.43 -10.56
C GLU A 339 -22.48 5.90 -10.95
N GLY A 340 -21.57 6.24 -11.87
CA GLY A 340 -21.56 7.57 -12.48
C GLY A 340 -21.17 8.72 -11.53
N ASN A 341 -20.25 8.48 -10.59
CA ASN A 341 -19.86 9.48 -9.59
C ASN A 341 -18.52 10.20 -9.86
N MET A 342 -17.91 9.92 -11.00
CA MET A 342 -16.63 10.51 -11.41
C MET A 342 -16.56 10.71 -12.92
N ILE A 343 -15.73 11.65 -13.39
CA ILE A 343 -15.40 11.81 -14.80
C ILE A 343 -13.94 11.41 -14.99
N ARG A 344 -13.70 10.48 -15.92
CA ARG A 344 -12.36 10.05 -16.30
C ARG A 344 -11.92 10.76 -17.57
N ILE A 345 -10.70 11.31 -17.60
CA ILE A 345 -10.16 12.02 -18.76
C ILE A 345 -8.85 11.36 -19.19
N GLN A 346 -8.78 10.94 -20.45
CA GLN A 346 -7.60 10.43 -21.14
C GLN A 346 -7.11 11.51 -22.12
N PRO A 347 -6.10 12.32 -21.75
CA PRO A 347 -5.61 13.43 -22.55
C PRO A 347 -4.74 12.96 -23.74
N ASP A 348 -5.26 12.03 -24.54
CA ASP A 348 -4.60 11.42 -25.71
C ASP A 348 -4.41 12.38 -26.90
N TRP A 349 -4.96 13.58 -26.80
CA TRP A 349 -4.69 14.72 -27.69
C TRP A 349 -3.35 15.41 -27.41
N LEU A 350 -2.72 15.15 -26.27
CA LEU A 350 -1.36 15.60 -26.02
C LEU A 350 -0.39 14.81 -26.91
N PRO A 351 0.77 15.38 -27.28
CA PRO A 351 1.82 14.62 -27.94
C PRO A 351 2.11 13.31 -27.18
N LYS A 352 2.34 12.20 -27.89
CA LYS A 352 2.49 10.86 -27.26
C LYS A 352 3.50 10.82 -26.11
N ARG A 353 4.58 11.62 -26.20
CA ARG A 353 5.61 11.74 -25.16
C ARG A 353 5.14 12.47 -23.89
N ASN A 354 4.08 13.28 -23.99
CA ASN A 354 3.56 14.11 -22.91
C ASN A 354 2.29 13.52 -22.28
N TYR A 355 1.54 12.67 -23.00
CA TYR A 355 0.46 11.91 -22.39
C TYR A 355 1.05 10.79 -21.54
N ILE A 356 1.16 10.99 -20.23
CA ILE A 356 1.67 9.98 -19.28
C ILE A 356 0.67 9.69 -18.14
N LYS A 357 -0.34 10.53 -17.98
CA LYS A 357 -1.30 10.49 -16.88
C LYS A 357 -2.74 10.64 -17.39
N ASN A 358 -3.69 9.97 -16.74
CA ASN A 358 -5.12 10.23 -16.85
C ASN A 358 -5.57 11.12 -15.68
N LEU A 359 -6.70 11.82 -15.84
CA LEU A 359 -7.32 12.61 -14.77
C LEU A 359 -8.67 12.02 -14.34
N TYR A 360 -9.00 12.26 -13.08
CA TYR A 360 -10.30 11.94 -12.49
C TYR A 360 -10.84 13.18 -11.79
N LEU A 361 -12.09 13.50 -12.07
CA LEU A 361 -12.83 14.57 -11.39
C LEU A 361 -13.98 13.94 -10.62
N ALA A 362 -14.08 14.21 -9.32
CA ALA A 362 -15.15 13.71 -8.47
C ALA A 362 -15.57 14.76 -7.45
N LEU A 363 -16.88 14.94 -7.25
CA LEU A 363 -17.40 15.78 -6.15
C LEU A 363 -17.23 15.00 -4.85
N ARG A 364 -16.42 15.52 -3.93
CA ARG A 364 -16.28 14.98 -2.57
C ARG A 364 -17.12 15.82 -1.62
N MET A 365 -17.83 15.14 -0.72
CA MET A 365 -18.66 15.78 0.31
C MET A 365 -18.71 14.90 1.55
N GLN A 366 -18.89 15.51 2.71
CA GLN A 366 -19.16 14.82 3.96
C GLN A 366 -20.49 14.06 3.85
N GLY A 367 -20.43 12.75 4.07
CA GLY A 367 -21.59 11.87 4.00
C GLY A 367 -21.20 10.42 3.80
N GLY A 368 -22.05 9.49 4.26
CA GLY A 368 -21.74 8.05 4.19
C GLY A 368 -20.39 7.73 4.84
N GLY A 369 -19.49 7.10 4.08
CA GLY A 369 -18.12 6.84 4.56
C GLY A 369 -17.24 8.09 4.60
N ASP A 370 -17.50 9.09 3.77
CA ASP A 370 -16.77 10.38 3.74
C ASP A 370 -17.18 11.33 4.89
N ARG A 371 -17.88 10.87 5.93
CA ARG A 371 -18.35 11.75 7.03
C ARG A 371 -17.25 12.60 7.67
N ASP A 372 -16.04 12.07 7.78
CA ASP A 372 -14.90 12.78 8.42
C ASP A 372 -13.95 13.38 7.37
N LEU A 373 -14.44 13.63 6.15
CA LEU A 373 -13.73 14.35 5.10
C LEU A 373 -13.42 15.78 5.55
N LEU A 374 -12.18 16.23 5.38
CA LEU A 374 -11.75 17.56 5.77
C LEU A 374 -12.44 18.66 4.95
N ASP A 375 -12.69 19.82 5.56
CA ASP A 375 -13.36 20.98 4.96
C ASP A 375 -12.68 21.48 3.66
N GLU A 376 -11.37 21.26 3.52
CA GLU A 376 -10.64 21.62 2.31
C GLU A 376 -11.05 20.81 1.07
N PHE A 377 -11.74 19.68 1.26
CA PHE A 377 -12.27 18.81 0.21
C PHE A 377 -13.80 18.76 0.18
N ASP A 378 -14.47 19.09 1.28
CA ASP A 378 -15.94 19.03 1.40
C ASP A 378 -16.64 20.04 0.48
N GLY A 379 -17.61 19.56 -0.31
CA GLY A 379 -18.36 20.38 -1.26
C GLY A 379 -17.57 20.75 -2.52
N LYS A 380 -16.42 20.12 -2.78
CA LYS A 380 -15.51 20.50 -3.88
C LYS A 380 -15.29 19.37 -4.87
N VAL A 381 -14.92 19.74 -6.10
CA VAL A 381 -14.49 18.76 -7.10
C VAL A 381 -13.01 18.47 -6.90
N SER A 382 -12.66 17.29 -6.40
CA SER A 382 -11.29 16.80 -6.32
C SER A 382 -10.79 16.38 -7.71
N ILE A 383 -9.52 16.68 -7.97
CA ILE A 383 -8.85 16.30 -9.21
C ILE A 383 -7.66 15.41 -8.88
N HIS A 384 -7.72 14.17 -9.32
CA HIS A 384 -6.63 13.22 -9.19
C HIS A 384 -6.01 12.91 -10.55
N GLU A 385 -4.70 12.71 -10.58
CA GLU A 385 -4.00 12.16 -11.73
C GLU A 385 -3.43 10.78 -11.45
N VAL A 386 -3.32 9.95 -12.48
CA VAL A 386 -2.87 8.56 -12.34
C VAL A 386 -2.08 8.09 -13.56
N ASN A 387 -1.06 7.25 -13.38
CA ASN A 387 -0.22 6.73 -14.48
C ASN A 387 -1.06 6.01 -15.52
N LYS A 388 -1.04 6.49 -16.78
CA LYS A 388 -1.87 5.94 -17.86
C LYS A 388 -1.52 4.49 -18.17
N SER A 389 -0.25 4.10 -18.06
CA SER A 389 0.23 2.75 -18.41
C SER A 389 -0.30 1.70 -17.45
N ILE A 390 -0.67 2.13 -16.24
CA ILE A 390 -1.28 1.30 -15.22
C ILE A 390 -2.81 1.43 -15.30
N ASP A 391 -3.35 2.63 -15.37
CA ASP A 391 -4.79 2.88 -15.32
C ASP A 391 -5.57 2.45 -16.58
N ASN A 392 -4.98 2.56 -17.78
CA ASN A 392 -5.66 2.17 -19.03
C ASN A 392 -5.80 0.66 -19.17
N PHE A 393 -4.78 -0.08 -18.76
CA PHE A 393 -4.72 -1.53 -18.89
C PHE A 393 -5.07 -2.25 -17.59
N MET A 394 -5.38 -1.48 -16.55
CA MET A 394 -5.46 -1.96 -15.18
C MET A 394 -4.21 -2.76 -14.82
N ALA A 395 -3.00 -2.35 -15.24
CA ALA A 395 -1.78 -3.13 -15.06
C ALA A 395 -1.37 -3.23 -13.59
N VAL A 396 -0.44 -4.14 -13.29
CA VAL A 396 0.12 -4.29 -11.94
C VAL A 396 1.15 -3.18 -11.67
N GLY A 397 1.35 -2.88 -10.39
CA GLY A 397 2.28 -1.84 -9.93
C GLY A 397 1.56 -0.62 -9.38
N ASP A 398 2.35 0.26 -8.76
CA ASP A 398 1.88 1.48 -8.14
C ASP A 398 1.39 2.47 -9.21
N PRO A 399 0.07 2.76 -9.30
CA PRO A 399 -0.48 3.69 -10.27
C PRO A 399 -0.05 5.15 -10.02
N ARG A 400 0.58 5.46 -8.88
CA ARG A 400 0.96 6.79 -8.42
C ARG A 400 -0.21 7.76 -8.57
N VAL A 401 -1.30 7.43 -7.87
CA VAL A 401 -2.47 8.30 -7.75
C VAL A 401 -2.03 9.54 -6.99
N SER A 402 -2.22 10.72 -7.58
CA SER A 402 -1.86 11.99 -6.96
C SER A 402 -3.01 12.96 -7.01
N LEU A 403 -3.33 13.59 -5.88
CA LEU A 403 -4.19 14.77 -5.85
C LEU A 403 -3.44 15.95 -6.51
N LEU A 404 -4.10 16.61 -7.45
CA LEU A 404 -3.65 17.87 -8.06
C LEU A 404 -4.23 19.10 -7.35
N GLY A 405 -5.41 18.95 -6.76
CA GLY A 405 -6.11 20.00 -6.03
C GLY A 405 -7.62 19.83 -6.08
N THR A 406 -8.33 20.88 -5.66
CA THR A 406 -9.80 20.95 -5.66
C THR A 406 -10.30 22.17 -6.43
N ILE A 407 -11.56 22.11 -6.86
CA ILE A 407 -12.28 23.25 -7.45
C ILE A 407 -13.45 23.58 -6.53
N ASP A 408 -13.44 24.79 -5.95
CA ASP A 408 -14.57 25.31 -5.16
C ASP A 408 -15.81 25.49 -6.04
N PRO A 409 -17.05 25.47 -5.49
CA PRO A 409 -18.25 25.78 -6.24
C PRO A 409 -18.23 27.17 -6.91
N SER A 410 -18.80 27.26 -8.12
CA SER A 410 -18.86 28.49 -8.93
C SER A 410 -17.51 29.10 -9.29
N THR A 411 -16.46 28.27 -9.42
CA THR A 411 -15.11 28.72 -9.77
C THR A 411 -14.60 28.05 -11.05
N VAL A 412 -13.40 28.45 -11.47
CA VAL A 412 -12.76 27.96 -12.68
C VAL A 412 -11.31 27.59 -12.38
N LEU A 413 -10.90 26.43 -12.86
CA LEU A 413 -9.51 25.98 -12.83
C LEU A 413 -9.02 25.72 -14.26
N ASP A 414 -7.91 26.36 -14.61
CA ASP A 414 -7.15 26.02 -15.81
C ASP A 414 -6.05 25.02 -15.44
N ILE A 415 -5.89 23.96 -16.24
CA ILE A 415 -4.88 22.93 -16.04
C ILE A 415 -3.98 22.88 -17.29
N PRO A 416 -2.97 23.77 -17.39
CA PRO A 416 -2.19 23.96 -18.62
C PRO A 416 -1.46 22.73 -19.11
N THR A 417 -0.97 21.90 -18.19
CA THR A 417 -0.30 20.63 -18.49
C THR A 417 -1.15 19.72 -19.37
N TYR A 418 -2.48 19.77 -19.20
CA TYR A 418 -3.45 18.93 -19.93
C TYR A 418 -4.23 19.69 -21.01
N LYS A 419 -4.01 21.01 -21.13
CA LYS A 419 -4.79 21.94 -21.97
C LYS A 419 -6.29 21.87 -21.67
N LEU A 420 -6.63 21.86 -20.39
CA LEU A 420 -8.01 21.76 -19.92
C LEU A 420 -8.41 23.01 -19.16
N ARG A 421 -9.66 23.44 -19.35
CA ARG A 421 -10.37 24.40 -18.50
C ARG A 421 -11.56 23.68 -17.90
N VAL A 422 -11.64 23.71 -16.58
CA VAL A 422 -12.73 23.09 -15.80
C VAL A 422 -13.45 24.18 -15.04
N MET A 423 -14.77 24.23 -15.16
CA MET A 423 -15.63 25.18 -14.45
C MET A 423 -16.61 24.41 -13.59
N SER A 424 -16.74 24.77 -12.33
CA SER A 424 -17.77 24.26 -11.44
C SER A 424 -18.95 25.24 -11.41
N GLY A 425 -20.16 24.71 -11.33
CA GLY A 425 -21.36 25.48 -11.02
C GLY A 425 -21.56 25.61 -9.51
N ALA A 426 -22.73 26.11 -9.11
CA ALA A 426 -23.14 26.07 -7.71
C ALA A 426 -23.35 24.62 -7.24
N LEU A 427 -23.04 24.37 -5.98
CA LEU A 427 -23.41 23.13 -5.30
C LEU A 427 -24.91 23.18 -5.00
N VAL A 428 -25.66 22.17 -5.44
CA VAL A 428 -27.11 22.04 -5.22
C VAL A 428 -27.38 20.68 -4.58
N GLY A 429 -27.64 20.70 -3.27
CA GLY A 429 -27.71 19.48 -2.47
C GLY A 429 -26.39 18.70 -2.57
N SER A 430 -26.45 17.44 -2.96
CA SER A 430 -25.28 16.56 -3.14
C SER A 430 -24.81 16.45 -4.59
N THR A 431 -25.04 17.48 -5.40
CA THR A 431 -24.66 17.50 -6.82
C THR A 431 -24.04 18.84 -7.23
N ILE A 432 -23.11 18.80 -8.19
CA ILE A 432 -22.50 19.99 -8.78
C ILE A 432 -22.46 19.88 -10.30
N THR A 433 -22.73 20.98 -11.00
CA THR A 433 -22.50 21.02 -12.45
C THR A 433 -21.01 21.20 -12.72
N VAL A 434 -20.43 20.39 -13.61
CA VAL A 434 -19.04 20.53 -14.06
C VAL A 434 -19.02 20.73 -15.57
N GLN A 435 -18.38 21.80 -16.02
CA GLN A 435 -18.12 22.05 -17.44
C GLN A 435 -16.64 21.82 -17.74
N ILE A 436 -16.34 21.00 -18.73
CA ILE A 436 -14.97 20.64 -19.13
C ILE A 436 -14.76 21.05 -20.58
N CYS A 437 -13.70 21.80 -20.85
CA CYS A 437 -13.30 22.15 -22.20
C CYS A 437 -11.80 21.92 -22.41
N ARG A 438 -11.48 21.27 -23.53
CA ARG A 438 -10.11 21.18 -24.04
C ARG A 438 -9.78 22.38 -24.92
N TYR A 439 -8.62 23.00 -24.72
CA TYR A 439 -8.12 24.07 -25.60
C TYR A 439 -6.85 23.66 -26.36
N GLU A 440 -6.44 24.47 -27.34
CA GLU A 440 -5.27 24.20 -28.19
C GLU A 440 -4.04 24.96 -27.69
N LYS A 441 -4.22 26.25 -27.40
CA LYS A 441 -3.17 27.19 -27.02
C LYS A 441 -3.44 27.83 -25.68
N LEU A 442 -4.64 28.38 -25.46
CA LEU A 442 -4.95 29.18 -24.28
C LEU A 442 -6.36 28.89 -23.75
N PRO A 443 -6.59 28.92 -22.43
CA PRO A 443 -7.91 28.67 -21.85
C PRO A 443 -9.03 29.55 -22.39
N LYS A 444 -8.73 30.79 -22.79
CA LYS A 444 -9.70 31.74 -23.38
C LYS A 444 -10.36 31.27 -24.68
N GLU A 445 -9.85 30.19 -25.29
CA GLU A 445 -10.48 29.55 -26.46
C GLU A 445 -11.76 28.80 -26.09
N CYS A 446 -11.91 28.41 -24.82
CA CYS A 446 -13.11 27.81 -24.27
C CYS A 446 -14.12 28.91 -23.92
N VAL A 447 -15.02 29.19 -24.86
CA VAL A 447 -16.06 30.23 -24.70
C VAL A 447 -17.41 29.55 -24.49
N GLU A 448 -18.10 29.88 -23.40
CA GLU A 448 -19.46 29.41 -23.17
C GLU A 448 -20.40 29.83 -24.30
N ALA A 449 -21.27 28.93 -24.74
CA ALA A 449 -22.20 29.18 -25.84
C ALA A 449 -23.16 30.36 -25.54
N ASN A 450 -23.49 30.60 -24.26
CA ASN A 450 -24.42 31.65 -23.84
C ASN A 450 -23.84 33.07 -24.01
N LEU A 451 -22.53 33.26 -23.80
CA LEU A 451 -21.87 34.56 -24.07
C LEU A 451 -21.82 34.93 -25.55
N ARG A 452 -21.97 33.96 -26.46
CA ARG A 452 -22.07 34.23 -27.90
C ARG A 452 -23.43 34.80 -28.29
N ARG A 453 -24.53 34.44 -27.61
CA ARG A 453 -25.87 34.97 -27.90
C ARG A 453 -25.99 36.44 -27.48
N GLU A 454 -25.50 36.81 -26.30
CA GLU A 454 -25.55 38.21 -25.85
C GLU A 454 -24.65 39.14 -26.67
N ARG A 455 -23.46 38.68 -27.10
CA ARG A 455 -22.59 39.46 -27.99
C ARG A 455 -23.16 39.61 -29.41
N LYS A 456 -23.94 38.63 -29.90
CA LYS A 456 -24.62 38.76 -31.20
C LYS A 456 -25.75 39.78 -31.14
N HIS A 457 -26.44 39.93 -30.01
CA HIS A 457 -27.45 40.99 -29.84
C HIS A 457 -26.85 42.38 -29.61
N ARG A 458 -25.70 42.51 -28.95
CA ARG A 458 -25.02 43.82 -28.82
C ARG A 458 -24.33 44.32 -30.11
N ARG A 459 -24.14 43.48 -31.13
CA ARG A 459 -23.59 43.91 -32.44
C ARG A 459 -24.63 44.27 -33.50
N VAL A 460 -25.93 44.15 -33.19
CA VAL A 460 -27.02 44.57 -34.08
C VAL A 460 -27.61 45.93 -33.64
N ILE A 461 -27.05 46.53 -32.59
CA ILE A 461 -27.38 47.88 -32.12
C ILE A 461 -26.08 48.69 -32.10
N LEU A 462 -25.54 49.00 -33.28
CA LEU A 462 -24.59 50.09 -33.53
C LEU A 462 -24.60 50.44 -35.01
#